data_AF-A0A521G161-F1
#
_entry.id   AF-A0A521G161-F1
#
_cell.length_a   1.000
_cell.length_b   1.000
_cell.length_c   1.000
_cell.angle_alpha   90.00
_cell.angle_beta   90.00
_cell.angle_gamma   90.00
#
_symmetry.space_group_name_H-M   'P 1'
#
loop_
_entity.id
_entity.type
_entity.pdbx_description
1 polymer ?
#
loop_
_entity_poly.entity_id
_entity_poly.type
_entity_poly.pdbx_seq_one_letter_code
_entity_poly.pdbx_strand_id
1 'polypeptide(L)'
;MPAANDIKERHSEVQMLFAEDNINEAVKRLMDFVRDFSQDNSDNLNEVIVISSSFSRLEKAERRGTLSYDEVDQKRNKLLYQALDLMETVIA
;
A
#
# COMPACT_ATOMS: atom_id res chain seq x y z
N MET A 1 19.65 11.22 -8.97
CA MET A 1 18.30 11.74 -8.66
C MET A 1 17.36 11.09 -9.64
N PRO A 2 16.38 10.29 -9.19
CA PRO A 2 15.36 9.75 -10.07
C PRO A 2 14.61 10.93 -10.73
N ALA A 3 14.33 10.82 -12.03
CA ALA A 3 13.63 11.88 -12.75
C ALA A 3 12.20 12.00 -12.21
N ALA A 4 11.67 13.23 -12.08
CA ALA A 4 10.32 13.46 -11.56
C ALA A 4 9.21 12.72 -12.33
N ASN A 5 9.47 12.28 -13.57
CA ASN A 5 8.57 11.41 -14.33
C ASN A 5 8.48 9.99 -13.74
N ASP A 6 9.59 9.44 -13.24
CA ASP A 6 9.64 8.08 -12.67
C ASP A 6 8.79 7.99 -11.39
N ILE A 7 8.82 9.04 -10.55
CA ILE A 7 8.01 9.12 -9.32
C ILE A 7 6.51 9.09 -9.65
N LYS A 8 6.06 9.93 -10.60
CA LYS A 8 4.64 10.02 -10.97
C LYS A 8 4.12 8.76 -11.66
N GLU A 9 4.94 8.15 -12.51
CA GLU A 9 4.60 6.89 -13.18
C GLU A 9 4.46 5.75 -12.17
N ARG A 10 5.42 5.59 -11.26
CA ARG A 10 5.37 4.56 -10.21
C ARG A 10 4.24 4.79 -9.20
N HIS A 11 3.96 6.04 -8.87
CA HIS A 11 2.78 6.39 -8.07
C HIS A 11 1.48 5.94 -8.75
N SER A 12 1.33 6.24 -10.04
CA SER A 12 0.15 5.85 -10.82
C SER A 12 0.04 4.33 -10.99
N GLU A 13 1.17 3.63 -11.15
CA GLU A 13 1.24 2.15 -11.19
C GLU A 13 0.68 1.55 -9.90
N VAL A 14 1.14 2.02 -8.73
CA VAL A 14 0.64 1.52 -7.43
C VAL A 14 -0.85 1.79 -7.27
N GLN A 15 -1.33 2.98 -7.64
CA GLN A 15 -2.76 3.31 -7.60
C GLN A 15 -3.61 2.39 -8.50
N MET A 16 -3.11 2.07 -9.70
CA MET A 16 -3.81 1.19 -10.63
C MET A 16 -3.88 -0.23 -10.08
N LEU A 17 -2.79 -0.75 -9.50
CA LEU A 17 -2.78 -2.07 -8.88
C LEU A 17 -3.77 -2.18 -7.72
N PHE A 18 -3.95 -1.11 -6.94
CA PHE A 18 -4.99 -1.04 -5.92
C PHE A 18 -6.41 -1.01 -6.52
N ALA A 19 -6.61 -0.27 -7.62
CA ALA A 19 -7.91 -0.21 -8.31
C ALA A 19 -8.31 -1.55 -8.97
N GLU A 20 -7.33 -2.36 -9.37
CA GLU A 20 -7.52 -3.69 -9.95
C GLU A 20 -7.65 -4.81 -8.90
N ASP A 21 -7.70 -4.47 -7.61
CA ASP A 21 -7.71 -5.40 -6.48
C ASP A 21 -6.47 -6.34 -6.44
N ASN A 22 -5.37 -5.95 -7.11
CA ASN A 22 -4.10 -6.67 -7.10
C ASN A 22 -3.24 -6.21 -5.91
N ILE A 23 -3.78 -6.41 -4.70
CA ILE A 23 -3.21 -5.87 -3.44
C ILE A 23 -1.79 -6.37 -3.18
N ASN A 24 -1.50 -7.64 -3.49
CA ASN A 24 -0.19 -8.22 -3.23
C ASN A 24 0.91 -7.54 -4.07
N GLU A 25 0.65 -7.29 -5.35
CA GLU A 25 1.60 -6.57 -6.19
C GLU A 25 1.61 -5.08 -5.84
N ALA A 26 0.46 -4.47 -5.53
CA ALA A 26 0.37 -3.07 -5.10
C ALA A 26 1.25 -2.78 -3.88
N VAL A 27 1.17 -3.64 -2.84
CA VAL A 27 1.97 -3.50 -1.61
C VAL A 27 3.47 -3.70 -1.88
N LYS A 28 3.83 -4.61 -2.79
CA LYS A 28 5.23 -4.81 -3.18
C LYS A 28 5.79 -3.56 -3.89
N ARG A 29 5.04 -3.01 -4.85
CA ARG A 29 5.42 -1.78 -5.55
C ARG A 29 5.43 -0.57 -4.64
N LEU A 30 4.53 -0.50 -3.67
CA LEU A 30 4.56 0.50 -2.61
C LEU A 30 5.85 0.39 -1.78
N MET A 31 6.26 -0.81 -1.39
CA MET A 31 7.51 -1.01 -0.64
C MET A 31 8.74 -0.57 -1.45
N ASP A 32 8.79 -0.93 -2.74
CA ASP A 32 9.85 -0.48 -3.63
C ASP A 32 9.84 1.04 -3.80
N PHE A 33 8.64 1.64 -3.93
CA PHE A 33 8.46 3.09 -4.02
C PHE A 33 8.99 3.81 -2.78
N VAL A 34 8.54 3.40 -1.59
CA VAL A 34 9.01 3.99 -0.33
C VAL A 34 10.51 3.78 -0.18
N ARG A 35 11.06 2.62 -0.53
CA ARG A 35 12.50 2.37 -0.46
C ARG A 35 13.32 3.30 -1.36
N ASP A 36 12.83 3.57 -2.57
CA ASP A 36 13.56 4.34 -3.57
C ASP A 36 13.44 5.85 -3.37
N PHE A 37 12.34 6.31 -2.76
CA PHE A 37 12.01 7.74 -2.65
C PHE A 37 11.97 8.27 -1.21
N SER A 38 11.92 7.42 -0.19
CA SER A 38 12.06 7.83 1.21
C SER A 38 13.52 8.15 1.51
N GLN A 39 13.90 9.42 1.40
CA GLN A 39 15.19 9.90 1.90
C GLN A 39 15.16 9.91 3.44
N ASP A 40 15.80 8.92 4.06
CA ASP A 40 16.02 8.79 5.52
C ASP A 40 14.80 8.54 6.43
N ASN A 41 13.60 8.32 5.90
CA ASN A 41 12.44 8.06 6.75
C ASN A 41 12.19 6.55 6.96
N SER A 42 12.83 5.99 8.00
CA SER A 42 12.59 4.61 8.45
C SER A 42 11.15 4.35 8.88
N ASP A 43 10.42 5.38 9.27
CA ASP A 43 9.05 5.25 9.74
C ASP A 43 8.11 4.96 8.58
N ASN A 44 8.35 5.55 7.40
CA ASN A 44 7.59 5.24 6.19
C ASN A 44 7.73 3.76 5.77
N LEU A 45 8.95 3.20 5.86
CA LEU A 45 9.17 1.77 5.59
C LEU A 45 8.46 0.88 6.61
N ASN A 46 8.50 1.24 7.90
CA ASN A 46 7.77 0.52 8.94
C ASN A 46 6.26 0.56 8.69
N GLU A 47 5.75 1.68 8.21
CA GLU A 47 4.33 1.84 7.89
C GLU A 47 3.89 0.96 6.72
N VAL A 48 4.70 0.84 5.66
CA VAL A 48 4.44 -0.14 4.58
C VAL A 48 4.39 -1.57 5.14
N ILE A 49 5.30 -1.93 6.03
CA ILE A 49 5.33 -3.27 6.65
C ILE A 49 4.04 -3.53 7.45
N VAL A 50 3.57 -2.52 8.20
CA VAL A 50 2.31 -2.61 8.96
C VAL A 50 1.11 -2.77 8.03
N ILE A 51 1.05 -2.00 6.94
CA ILE A 51 -0.01 -2.10 5.92
C ILE A 51 0.00 -3.50 5.29
N SER A 52 1.16 -4.00 4.85
CA SER A 52 1.33 -5.34 4.28
C SER A 52 0.86 -6.45 5.23
N SER A 53 1.31 -6.40 6.47
CA SER A 53 0.92 -7.36 7.51
C SER A 53 -0.59 -7.32 7.79
N SER A 54 -1.18 -6.12 7.76
CA SER A 54 -2.62 -5.93 7.99
C SER A 54 -3.45 -6.50 6.85
N PHE A 55 -3.05 -6.30 5.59
CA PHE A 55 -3.70 -6.95 4.44
C PHE A 55 -3.61 -8.48 4.53
N SER A 56 -2.43 -9.03 4.86
CA SER A 56 -2.28 -10.49 5.02
C SER A 56 -3.17 -11.07 6.13
N ARG A 57 -3.31 -10.35 7.26
CA ARG A 57 -4.20 -10.74 8.35
C ARG A 57 -5.67 -10.66 7.93
N LEU A 58 -6.04 -9.63 7.16
CA LEU A 58 -7.38 -9.42 6.67
C LEU A 58 -7.80 -10.54 5.70
N GLU A 59 -6.96 -10.88 4.72
CA GLU A 59 -7.21 -12.02 3.82
C GLU A 59 -7.35 -13.35 4.60
N LYS A 60 -6.51 -13.57 5.61
CA LYS A 60 -6.61 -14.78 6.45
C LYS A 60 -7.93 -14.80 7.23
N ALA A 61 -8.39 -13.66 7.73
CA ALA A 61 -9.64 -13.55 8.48
C ALA A 61 -10.86 -13.78 7.57
N GLU A 62 -10.82 -13.25 6.34
CA GLU A 62 -11.81 -13.48 5.29
C GLU A 62 -11.89 -14.96 4.90
N ARG A 63 -10.75 -15.58 4.55
CA ARG A 63 -10.69 -17.00 4.18
C ARG A 63 -11.18 -17.94 5.28
N ARG A 64 -11.03 -17.54 6.55
CA ARG A 64 -11.50 -18.30 7.72
C ARG A 64 -12.98 -18.05 8.04
N GLY A 65 -13.65 -17.12 7.34
CA GLY A 65 -15.02 -16.72 7.62
C GLY A 65 -15.20 -16.01 8.96
N THR A 66 -14.11 -15.46 9.52
CA THR A 66 -14.09 -14.76 10.82
C THR A 66 -14.61 -13.34 10.72
N LEU A 67 -14.63 -12.77 9.52
CA LEU A 67 -15.17 -11.46 9.21
C LEU A 67 -16.18 -11.61 8.08
N SER A 68 -17.25 -10.82 8.13
CA SER A 68 -18.17 -10.68 7.01
C SER A 68 -17.49 -9.97 5.83
N TYR A 69 -18.04 -10.16 4.63
CA TYR A 69 -17.56 -9.48 3.42
C TYR A 69 -17.52 -7.96 3.60
N ASP A 70 -18.57 -7.36 4.17
CA ASP A 70 -18.66 -5.92 4.40
C ASP A 70 -17.58 -5.42 5.38
N GLU A 71 -17.28 -6.19 6.43
CA GLU A 71 -16.19 -5.84 7.37
C GLU A 71 -14.81 -5.96 6.72
N VAL A 72 -14.64 -6.91 5.81
CA VAL A 72 -13.40 -7.08 5.04
C VAL A 72 -13.23 -5.90 4.09
N ASP A 73 -14.27 -5.56 3.33
CA ASP A 73 -14.24 -4.47 2.36
C ASP A 73 -13.95 -3.11 3.03
N GLN A 74 -14.62 -2.80 4.14
CA GLN A 74 -14.36 -1.58 4.90
C GLN A 74 -12.91 -1.49 5.41
N LYS A 75 -12.36 -2.59 5.94
CA LYS A 75 -10.98 -2.63 6.42
C LYS A 75 -9.98 -2.56 5.26
N ARG A 76 -10.30 -3.18 4.12
CA ARG A 76 -9.48 -3.14 2.90
C ARG A 76 -9.40 -1.71 2.37
N ASN A 77 -10.54 -1.02 2.26
CA ASN A 77 -10.61 0.39 1.84
C ASN A 77 -9.81 1.30 2.79
N LYS A 78 -9.91 1.08 4.11
CA LYS A 78 -9.10 1.84 5.07
C LYS A 78 -7.60 1.66 4.84
N LEU A 79 -7.14 0.42 4.66
CA LEU A 79 -5.72 0.15 4.41
C LEU A 79 -5.24 0.73 3.08
N LEU A 80 -6.11 0.75 2.07
CA LEU A 80 -5.85 1.38 0.78
C LEU A 80 -5.65 2.89 0.94
N TYR A 81 -6.53 3.59 1.65
CA TYR A 81 -6.34 5.02 1.91
C TYR A 81 -5.06 5.31 2.69
N GLN A 82 -4.70 4.46 3.67
CA GLN A 82 -3.43 4.59 4.38
C GLN A 82 -2.21 4.40 3.45
N ALA A 83 -2.28 3.47 2.50
CA ALA A 83 -1.24 3.27 1.51
C ALA A 83 -1.11 4.47 0.55
N LEU A 84 -2.23 5.07 0.14
CA LEU A 84 -2.23 6.27 -0.70
C LEU A 84 -1.64 7.48 0.03
N ASP A 85 -2.06 7.72 1.28
CA ASP A 85 -1.54 8.81 2.12
C ASP A 85 -0.03 8.67 2.34
N LEU A 86 0.44 7.45 2.60
CA LEU A 86 1.87 7.16 2.72
C LEU A 86 2.66 7.44 1.43
N MET A 87 2.07 7.23 0.25
CA MET A 87 2.74 7.62 -0.99
C MET A 87 2.83 9.13 -1.15
N GLU A 88 1.79 9.87 -0.77
CA GLU A 88 1.81 11.33 -0.83
C GLU A 88 2.85 11.92 0.12
N THR A 89 3.00 11.37 1.34
CA THR A 89 4.01 11.83 2.29
C THR A 89 5.45 11.56 1.85
N VAL A 90 5.69 10.54 1.03
CA VAL A 90 7.01 10.23 0.47
C VAL A 90 7.40 11.19 -0.66
N ILE A 91 6.43 11.82 -1.33
CA ILE A 91 6.66 12.77 -2.43
C ILE A 91 6.70 14.22 -1.94
N ALA A 92 6.11 14.51 -0.77
CA ALA A 92 6.04 15.84 -0.15
C ALA A 92 7.40 16.34 0.36
#